data_AF-A0A016WZ36-F1
#
_entry.id   AF-A0A016WZ36-F1
#
_cell.length_a   1.000
_cell.length_b   1.000
_cell.length_c   1.000
_cell.angle_alpha   90.00
_cell.angle_beta   90.00
_cell.angle_gamma   90.00
#
_symmetry.space_group_name_H-M   'P 1'
#
loop_
_entity.id
_entity.type
_entity.pdbx_description
1 polymer ?
#
loop_
_entity_poly.entity_id
_entity_poly.type
_entity_poly.pdbx_seq_one_letter_code
_entity_poly.pdbx_strand_id
1 'polypeptide(L)'
;MFFLRYIVLYIAITLCRGEGLSDDIYITIPVAEGVAGYRIFNGTHQFGFHSSKADARGVVVMMKKGERAGLLDCWRSRFRDYLGKYHVFLSADMIDRSLVQDILASNCIAGLMIVDPESKVDPTEALSHDGACPNPKSGEEFLLVTQVVLF
;
A
#
# COMPACT_ATOMS: atom_id res chain seq x y z
N MET A 1 7.45 7.70 59.87
CA MET A 1 6.91 6.43 59.32
C MET A 1 5.99 6.59 58.10
N PHE A 2 5.18 7.66 57.99
CA PHE A 2 4.28 7.86 56.84
C PHE A 2 4.99 8.20 55.51
N PHE A 3 6.05 9.00 55.55
CA PHE A 3 6.79 9.42 54.35
C PHE A 3 7.45 8.23 53.61
N LEU A 4 8.01 7.27 54.36
CA LEU A 4 8.66 6.09 53.79
C LEU A 4 7.65 5.20 53.04
N ARG A 5 6.43 5.07 53.56
CA ARG A 5 5.35 4.32 52.90
C ARG A 5 4.90 4.97 51.59
N TYR A 6 4.89 6.30 51.53
CA TYR A 6 4.53 7.04 50.32
C TYR A 6 5.60 6.89 49.22
N ILE A 7 6.87 6.91 49.61
CA ILE A 7 8.00 6.68 48.70
C ILE A 7 7.97 5.25 48.15
N VAL A 8 7.75 4.25 49.00
CA VAL A 8 7.67 2.84 48.57
C VAL A 8 6.49 2.60 47.63
N LEU A 9 5.33 3.21 47.91
CA LEU A 9 4.16 3.13 47.03
C LEU A 9 4.43 3.82 45.67
N TYR A 10 5.07 4.98 45.69
CA TYR A 10 5.44 5.73 44.48
C TYR A 10 6.42 4.93 43.61
N ILE A 11 7.44 4.32 44.22
CA ILE A 11 8.41 3.44 43.55
C ILE A 11 7.72 2.20 42.99
N ALA A 12 6.81 1.56 43.73
CA ALA A 12 6.07 0.40 43.23
C ALA A 12 5.16 0.74 42.03
N ILE A 13 4.50 1.90 42.04
CA ILE A 13 3.65 2.36 40.92
C ILE A 13 4.49 2.71 39.69
N THR A 14 5.69 3.27 39.87
CA THR A 14 6.57 3.65 38.76
C THR A 14 7.34 2.46 38.17
N LEU A 15 7.76 1.48 38.98
CA LEU A 15 8.41 0.25 38.50
C LEU A 15 7.42 -0.76 37.87
N CYS A 16 6.14 -0.73 38.25
CA CYS A 16 5.09 -1.53 37.60
C CYS A 16 4.55 -0.89 36.30
N ARG A 17 5.12 0.23 35.83
CA ARG A 17 4.92 0.66 34.44
C ARG A 17 5.71 -0.29 33.54
N GLY A 18 5.13 -1.47 33.29
CA GLY A 18 5.58 -2.33 32.22
C GLY A 18 5.66 -1.54 30.92
N GLU A 19 6.66 -1.83 30.11
CA GLU A 19 6.71 -1.35 28.73
C GLU A 19 5.36 -1.64 28.06
N GLY A 20 4.87 -0.69 27.27
CA GLY A 20 3.51 -0.76 26.78
C GLY A 20 3.38 -1.97 25.87
N LEU A 21 2.40 -2.85 26.14
CA LEU A 21 2.01 -3.98 25.27
C LEU A 21 1.89 -3.62 23.78
N SER A 22 1.68 -2.34 23.49
CA SER A 22 1.72 -1.77 22.13
C SER A 22 3.05 -2.03 21.42
N ASP A 23 4.18 -1.86 22.10
CA ASP A 23 5.52 -1.94 21.50
C ASP A 23 5.91 -3.41 21.17
N ASP A 24 5.35 -4.37 21.91
CA ASP A 24 5.51 -5.81 21.64
C ASP A 24 4.64 -6.30 20.47
N ILE A 25 3.56 -5.61 20.15
CA ILE A 25 2.58 -6.03 19.13
C ILE A 25 2.77 -5.27 17.81
N TYR A 26 3.17 -4.00 17.88
CA TYR A 26 3.30 -3.14 16.71
C TYR A 26 4.77 -2.87 16.39
N ILE A 27 5.23 -3.45 15.29
CA ILE A 27 6.53 -3.10 14.71
C ILE A 27 6.28 -2.01 13.68
N THR A 28 6.91 -0.85 13.87
CA THR A 28 6.98 0.16 12.81
C THR A 28 8.08 -0.28 11.86
N ILE A 29 7.71 -0.63 10.62
CA ILE A 29 8.68 -0.91 9.57
C ILE A 29 9.07 0.44 8.96
N PRO A 30 10.31 0.93 9.17
CA PRO A 30 10.75 2.15 8.53
C PRO A 30 10.90 1.86 7.03
N VAL A 31 9.97 2.37 6.23
CA VAL A 31 10.12 2.39 4.77
C VAL A 31 11.16 3.48 4.47
N ALA A 32 12.41 3.07 4.27
CA ALA A 32 13.54 3.99 4.04
C ALA A 32 13.35 4.80 2.75
N GLU A 33 12.83 4.14 1.71
CA GLU A 33 12.52 4.74 0.41
C GLU A 33 11.18 4.20 -0.07
N GLY A 34 10.28 5.09 -0.47
CA GLY A 34 8.95 4.74 -0.93
C GLY A 34 8.07 5.96 -1.11
N VAL A 35 7.06 5.84 -1.98
CA VAL A 35 6.09 6.90 -2.26
C VAL A 35 4.69 6.37 -2.00
N ALA A 36 3.87 7.17 -1.32
CA ALA A 36 2.47 6.84 -1.12
C ALA A 36 1.63 7.26 -2.33
N GLY A 37 0.58 6.50 -2.64
CA GLY A 37 -0.43 6.93 -3.59
C GLY A 37 -1.31 8.01 -2.98
N TYR A 38 -1.53 9.11 -3.71
CA TYR A 38 -2.38 10.22 -3.26
C TYR A 38 -3.65 10.33 -4.09
N ARG A 39 -4.70 10.91 -3.49
CA ARG A 39 -5.90 11.32 -4.21
C ARG A 39 -5.66 12.69 -4.82
N ILE A 40 -6.00 12.83 -6.10
CA ILE A 40 -5.93 14.08 -6.86
C ILE A 40 -7.32 14.37 -7.43
N PHE A 41 -7.65 15.65 -7.55
CA PHE A 41 -8.92 16.13 -8.04
C PHE A 41 -8.71 16.93 -9.33
N ASN A 42 -9.59 16.71 -10.30
CA ASN A 42 -9.81 17.59 -11.44
C ASN A 42 -11.21 18.22 -11.30
N GLY A 43 -11.54 19.24 -12.10
CA GLY A 43 -12.81 19.94 -12.05
C GLY A 43 -14.06 19.06 -12.26
N THR A 44 -13.90 17.81 -12.71
CA THR A 44 -15.01 16.87 -12.94
C THR A 44 -14.88 15.51 -12.23
N HIS A 45 -13.67 15.07 -11.92
CA HIS A 45 -13.40 13.71 -11.43
C HIS A 45 -12.33 13.71 -10.35
N GLN A 46 -12.32 12.65 -9.54
CA GLN A 46 -11.22 12.32 -8.63
C GLN A 46 -10.46 11.10 -9.17
N PHE A 47 -9.15 11.07 -8.93
CA PHE A 47 -8.28 9.96 -9.31
C PHE A 47 -7.24 9.68 -8.21
N GLY A 48 -6.63 8.50 -8.25
CA GLY A 48 -5.65 8.06 -7.26
C GLY A 48 -6.25 7.28 -6.08
N PHE A 49 -5.56 7.30 -4.94
CA PHE A 49 -5.77 6.35 -3.84
C PHE A 49 -6.35 7.00 -2.59
N HIS A 50 -7.07 6.21 -1.81
CA HIS A 50 -7.57 6.62 -0.50
C HIS A 50 -7.70 5.42 0.43
N SER A 51 -7.33 5.62 1.68
CA SER A 51 -7.48 4.63 2.74
C SER A 51 -8.60 5.04 3.67
N SER A 52 -9.46 4.07 4.03
CA SER A 52 -10.48 4.24 5.05
C SER A 52 -9.95 3.77 6.40
N LYS A 53 -10.50 4.28 7.51
CA LYS A 53 -10.11 3.83 8.86
C LYS A 53 -10.39 2.33 9.08
N ALA A 54 -11.41 1.78 8.42
CA ALA A 54 -11.76 0.37 8.51
C ALA A 54 -10.81 -0.51 7.68
N ASP A 55 -10.32 -0.01 6.55
CA ASP A 55 -9.42 -0.73 5.63
C ASP A 55 -7.94 -0.44 5.90
N ALA A 56 -7.61 0.33 6.95
CA ALA A 56 -6.22 0.59 7.33
C ALA A 56 -5.50 -0.67 7.87
N ARG A 57 -6.24 -1.71 8.24
CA ARG A 57 -5.72 -2.94 8.87
C ARG A 57 -6.07 -4.15 8.01
N GLY A 58 -5.11 -5.04 7.82
CA GLY A 58 -5.29 -6.23 7.01
C GLY A 58 -4.11 -7.17 7.14
N VAL A 59 -4.31 -8.43 6.75
CA VAL A 59 -3.21 -9.40 6.63
C VAL A 59 -2.40 -9.07 5.38
N VAL A 60 -1.07 -9.03 5.51
CA VAL A 60 -0.18 -8.85 4.37
C VAL A 60 -0.01 -10.16 3.62
N VAL A 61 -0.25 -10.16 2.31
CA VAL A 61 -0.08 -11.31 1.43
C VAL A 61 0.85 -10.96 0.29
N MET A 62 1.88 -11.77 0.09
CA MET A 62 2.76 -11.65 -1.07
C MET A 62 2.15 -12.45 -2.22
N MET A 63 1.84 -11.74 -3.31
CA MET A 63 1.30 -12.34 -4.52
C MET A 63 2.44 -12.71 -5.47
N LYS A 64 2.48 -13.96 -5.92
CA LYS A 64 3.47 -14.41 -6.90
C LYS A 64 3.01 -14.14 -8.32
N LYS A 65 3.96 -14.08 -9.26
CA LYS A 65 3.66 -13.93 -10.70
C LYS A 65 2.71 -15.05 -11.16
N GLY A 66 1.57 -14.66 -11.74
CA GLY A 66 0.51 -15.58 -12.19
C GLY A 66 -0.50 -16.01 -11.11
N GLU A 67 -0.28 -15.70 -9.84
CA GLU A 67 -1.19 -16.08 -8.75
C GLU A 67 -2.32 -15.05 -8.58
N ARG A 68 -3.39 -15.18 -9.37
CA ARG A 68 -4.54 -14.25 -9.32
C ARG A 68 -5.75 -14.77 -8.56
N ALA A 69 -5.80 -16.07 -8.26
CA ALA A 69 -6.94 -16.70 -7.59
C ALA A 69 -7.29 -16.02 -6.25
N GLY A 70 -6.27 -15.59 -5.51
CA GLY A 70 -6.38 -14.86 -4.25
C GLY A 70 -7.24 -13.59 -4.31
N LEU A 71 -7.21 -12.89 -5.44
CA LEU A 71 -7.99 -11.67 -5.66
C LEU A 71 -9.49 -11.95 -5.70
N LEU A 72 -9.88 -13.16 -6.12
CA LEU A 72 -11.27 -13.58 -6.26
C LEU A 72 -11.76 -14.37 -5.04
N ASP A 73 -10.91 -15.23 -4.49
CA ASP A 73 -11.26 -16.15 -3.41
C ASP A 73 -10.88 -15.65 -2.01
N CYS A 74 -10.31 -14.44 -1.91
CA CYS A 74 -9.84 -13.85 -0.66
C CYS A 74 -8.84 -14.74 0.11
N TRP A 75 -7.97 -15.49 -0.60
CA TRP A 75 -6.99 -16.42 -0.04
C TRP A 75 -7.58 -17.42 0.98
N ARG A 76 -8.85 -17.79 0.82
CA ARG A 76 -9.59 -18.65 1.76
C ARG A 76 -8.96 -20.01 1.97
N SER A 77 -8.25 -20.52 0.97
CA SER A 77 -7.47 -21.75 1.09
C SER A 77 -6.38 -21.67 2.17
N ARG A 78 -5.76 -20.50 2.34
CA ARG A 78 -4.70 -20.21 3.31
C ARG A 78 -5.24 -19.64 4.62
N PHE A 79 -6.29 -18.83 4.57
CA PHE A 79 -6.86 -18.12 5.73
C PHE A 79 -8.37 -18.37 5.82
N ARG A 80 -8.79 -19.58 6.18
CA ARG A 80 -10.21 -19.97 6.20
C ARG A 80 -11.07 -19.06 7.09
N ASP A 81 -10.60 -18.83 8.32
CA ASP A 81 -11.38 -18.15 9.36
C ASP A 81 -11.17 -16.63 9.39
N TYR A 82 -10.31 -16.09 8.53
CA TYR A 82 -10.06 -14.66 8.48
C TYR A 82 -11.14 -13.95 7.65
N LEU A 83 -11.91 -13.06 8.27
CA LEU A 83 -13.01 -12.34 7.61
C LEU A 83 -12.62 -10.92 7.16
N GLY A 84 -11.40 -10.49 7.44
CA GLY A 84 -10.91 -9.17 7.06
C GLY A 84 -10.41 -9.11 5.62
N LYS A 85 -9.86 -7.94 5.27
CA LYS A 85 -9.25 -7.68 3.96
C LYS A 85 -7.73 -7.81 4.02
N TYR A 86 -7.12 -7.83 2.84
CA TYR A 86 -5.69 -8.09 2.67
C TYR A 86 -4.94 -6.89 2.12
N HIS A 87 -3.74 -6.67 2.62
CA HIS A 87 -2.75 -5.79 2.00
C HIS A 87 -1.90 -6.63 1.06
N VAL A 88 -2.02 -6.39 -0.24
CA VAL A 88 -1.35 -7.22 -1.25
C VAL A 88 0.01 -6.60 -1.57
N PHE A 89 1.03 -7.41 -1.43
CA PHE A 89 2.41 -7.10 -1.78
C PHE A 89 2.74 -7.74 -3.12
N LEU A 90 3.12 -6.94 -4.11
CA LEU A 90 3.43 -7.40 -5.46
C LEU A 90 4.57 -6.60 -6.10
N SER A 91 5.19 -7.17 -7.12
CA SER A 91 6.19 -6.46 -7.91
C SER A 91 5.58 -5.66 -9.06
N ALA A 92 6.20 -4.54 -9.42
CA ALA A 92 5.69 -3.64 -10.45
C ALA A 92 5.62 -4.29 -11.85
N ASP A 93 6.50 -5.26 -12.16
CA ASP A 93 6.49 -5.99 -13.44
C ASP A 93 5.27 -6.91 -13.60
N MET A 94 4.53 -7.15 -12.52
CA MET A 94 3.29 -7.95 -12.56
C MET A 94 2.08 -7.10 -12.93
N ILE A 95 2.20 -5.76 -12.93
CA ILE A 95 1.08 -4.85 -13.14
C ILE A 95 0.81 -4.69 -14.63
N ASP A 96 -0.30 -5.27 -15.06
CA ASP A 96 -0.87 -5.07 -16.39
C ASP A 96 -2.32 -4.61 -16.30
N ARG A 97 -2.92 -4.22 -17.43
CA ARG A 97 -4.32 -3.76 -17.47
C ARG A 97 -5.30 -4.80 -16.95
N SER A 98 -5.07 -6.09 -17.19
CA SER A 98 -5.95 -7.16 -16.73
C SER A 98 -5.89 -7.34 -15.22
N LEU A 99 -4.70 -7.30 -14.63
CA LEU A 99 -4.52 -7.37 -13.18
C LEU A 99 -5.17 -6.16 -12.48
N VAL A 100 -5.05 -4.97 -13.06
CA VAL A 100 -5.73 -3.77 -12.53
C VAL A 100 -7.25 -3.97 -12.51
N GLN A 101 -7.84 -4.56 -13.56
CA GLN A 101 -9.28 -4.89 -13.56
C GLN A 101 -9.63 -5.92 -12.48
N ASP A 102 -8.81 -6.96 -12.32
CA ASP A 102 -9.00 -7.99 -11.29
C ASP A 102 -8.96 -7.39 -9.87
N ILE A 103 -8.02 -6.46 -9.62
CA ILE A 103 -7.89 -5.72 -8.36
C ILE A 103 -9.11 -4.83 -8.12
N LEU A 104 -9.55 -4.06 -9.12
CA LEU A 104 -10.71 -3.17 -9.00
C LEU A 104 -12.02 -3.93 -8.77
N ALA A 105 -12.13 -5.15 -9.29
CA ALA A 105 -13.28 -6.02 -9.07
C ALA A 105 -13.25 -6.75 -7.71
N SER A 106 -12.09 -6.80 -7.05
CA SER A 106 -11.91 -7.54 -5.80
C SER A 106 -12.47 -6.78 -4.58
N ASN A 107 -13.28 -7.48 -3.79
CA ASN A 107 -13.73 -6.98 -2.48
C ASN A 107 -12.81 -7.43 -1.33
N CYS A 108 -11.73 -8.16 -1.64
CA CYS A 108 -10.82 -8.74 -0.64
C CYS A 108 -9.69 -7.78 -0.24
N ILE A 109 -9.45 -6.71 -1.01
CA ILE A 109 -8.22 -5.91 -0.93
C ILE A 109 -8.45 -4.64 -0.11
N ALA A 110 -7.56 -4.41 0.85
CA ALA A 110 -7.49 -3.21 1.69
C ALA A 110 -6.44 -2.21 1.21
N GLY A 111 -5.37 -2.69 0.58
CA GLY A 111 -4.27 -1.85 0.11
C GLY A 111 -3.27 -2.62 -0.75
N LEU A 112 -2.42 -1.87 -1.44
CA LEU A 112 -1.37 -2.39 -2.30
C LEU A 112 -0.01 -1.87 -1.82
N MET A 113 0.96 -2.76 -1.78
CA MET A 113 2.37 -2.45 -1.58
C MET A 113 3.10 -2.93 -2.83
N ILE A 114 3.59 -1.98 -3.62
CA ILE A 114 4.25 -2.26 -4.90
C ILE A 114 5.74 -2.07 -4.68
N VAL A 115 6.52 -3.05 -5.11
CA VAL A 115 7.98 -2.98 -5.07
C VAL A 115 8.57 -3.08 -6.47
N ASP A 116 9.72 -2.47 -6.63
CA ASP A 116 10.49 -2.61 -7.86
C ASP A 116 10.83 -4.09 -8.09
N PRO A 117 10.86 -4.54 -9.36
CA PRO A 117 11.22 -5.91 -9.68
C PRO A 117 12.70 -6.17 -9.38
N GLU A 118 12.99 -7.37 -8.88
CA GLU A 118 14.36 -7.82 -8.65
C GLU A 118 15.15 -7.91 -9.96
N SER A 119 14.47 -8.19 -11.07
CA SER A 119 15.02 -8.14 -12.42
C SER A 119 14.74 -6.80 -13.07
N LYS A 120 15.67 -6.32 -13.90
CA LYS A 120 15.41 -5.15 -14.75
C LYS A 120 14.11 -5.35 -15.54
N VAL A 121 13.21 -4.37 -15.47
CA VAL A 121 12.02 -4.31 -16.34
C VAL A 121 12.52 -4.45 -17.78
N ASP A 122 11.91 -5.36 -18.54
CA ASP A 122 12.26 -5.55 -19.93
C ASP A 122 12.01 -4.24 -20.69
N PRO A 123 13.05 -3.56 -21.21
CA PRO A 123 12.88 -2.28 -21.89
C PRO A 123 12.10 -2.41 -23.21
N THR A 124 11.85 -3.64 -23.68
CA THR A 124 11.03 -3.90 -24.86
C THR A 124 9.52 -3.91 -24.55
N GLU A 125 9.14 -4.05 -23.28
CA GLU A 125 7.75 -3.95 -22.84
C GLU A 125 7.39 -2.49 -22.55
N ALA A 126 6.62 -1.88 -23.45
CA ALA A 126 6.16 -0.50 -23.29
C ALA A 126 5.16 -0.39 -22.13
N LEU A 127 5.58 0.23 -21.02
CA LEU A 127 4.73 0.51 -19.86
C LEU A 127 4.56 2.02 -19.69
N SER A 128 3.33 2.50 -19.80
CA SER A 128 2.95 3.87 -19.42
C SER A 128 1.64 3.84 -18.66
N HIS A 129 1.61 4.53 -17.53
CA HIS A 129 0.41 4.72 -16.71
C HIS A 129 -0.41 5.96 -17.13
N ASP A 130 0.11 6.76 -18.06
CA ASP A 130 -0.54 7.97 -18.53
C ASP A 130 -1.66 7.65 -19.54
N GLY A 131 -2.50 8.64 -19.82
CA GLY A 131 -3.48 8.56 -20.88
C GLY A 131 -2.82 8.32 -22.24
N ALA A 132 -3.51 7.60 -23.12
CA ALA A 132 -3.01 7.30 -24.47
C ALA A 132 -2.69 8.58 -25.29
N CYS A 133 -3.36 9.68 -24.99
CA CYS A 133 -3.06 11.02 -25.49
C CYS A 133 -3.06 11.98 -24.29
N PRO A 134 -1.88 12.33 -23.75
CA PRO A 134 -1.78 13.28 -22.65
C PRO A 134 -2.30 14.66 -23.06
N ASN A 135 -3.02 15.34 -22.15
CA ASN A 135 -3.49 16.73 -22.34
C ASN A 135 -4.28 17.01 -23.64
N PRO A 136 -5.26 16.17 -24.03
CA PRO A 136 -5.87 16.24 -25.37
C PRO A 136 -6.77 17.47 -25.57
N LYS A 137 -7.10 18.19 -24.50
CA LYS A 137 -8.01 19.36 -24.51
C LYS A 137 -7.40 20.61 -23.88
N SER A 138 -6.15 20.54 -23.44
CA SER A 138 -5.46 21.61 -22.72
C SER A 138 -4.37 22.29 -23.56
N GLY A 139 -3.99 21.73 -24.71
CA GLY A 139 -3.17 22.40 -25.71
C GLY A 139 -3.99 22.84 -26.91
N GLU A 140 -3.82 24.08 -27.37
CA GLU A 140 -3.91 24.34 -28.81
C GLU A 140 -2.87 23.43 -29.48
N GLU A 141 -3.19 22.87 -30.66
CA GLU A 141 -2.44 21.85 -31.40
C GLU A 141 -0.97 22.27 -31.66
N PHE A 142 -0.12 22.21 -30.63
CA PHE A 142 1.31 22.42 -30.71
C PHE A 142 1.95 21.07 -30.52
N LEU A 143 2.50 20.58 -31.62
CA LEU A 143 3.25 19.35 -31.75
C LEU A 143 4.52 19.44 -30.88
N LEU A 144 4.39 19.14 -29.59
CA LEU A 144 5.53 18.98 -28.68
C LEU A 144 6.18 17.64 -28.99
N VAL A 145 7.18 17.68 -29.86
CA VAL A 145 8.22 16.66 -29.92
C VAL A 145 8.92 16.68 -28.56
N THR A 146 8.57 15.75 -27.69
CA THR A 146 9.14 15.62 -26.35
C THR A 146 10.66 15.43 -26.47
N GLN A 147 11.44 16.45 -26.09
CA GLN A 147 12.85 16.26 -25.78
C GLN A 147 12.93 15.37 -24.54
N VAL A 148 13.49 14.18 -24.74
CA VAL A 148 14.04 13.32 -23.70
C VAL A 148 15.05 14.15 -22.90
N VAL A 149 14.73 14.46 -21.64
CA VAL A 149 15.73 14.90 -20.66
C VAL A 149 15.88 13.77 -19.65
N LEU A 150 16.90 12.94 -19.89
CA LEU A 150 17.52 12.07 -18.91
C LEU A 150 18.34 12.95 -17.96
N PHE A 151 18.04 12.90 -16.66
CA PHE A 151 19.01 12.86 -15.56
C PHE A 151 18.38 12.15 -14.37
#